data_AF-A0A1S8WH55-F1
#
_entry.id   AF-A0A1S8WH55-F1
#
_cell.length_a   1.000
_cell.length_b   1.000
_cell.length_c   1.000
_cell.angle_alpha   90.00
_cell.angle_beta   90.00
_cell.angle_gamma   90.00
#
_symmetry.space_group_name_H-M   'P 1'
#
loop_
_entity.id
_entity.type
_entity.pdbx_description
1 polymer ?
#
loop_
_entity_poly.entity_id
_entity_poly.type
_entity_poly.pdbx_seq_one_letter_code
_entity_poly.pdbx_strand_id
1 'polypeptide(L)'
;MGAYMARPSTEKNSDSGFTDWITYGVSSMQGWRMQQEDAHNCEPEFDPSRFASLFAVYDGHGGSEVARYCAAYLPAFLKNLPTYATDDPAEVLKQLFVDFDASLVTPEVCQLLHIVAFDARAILHSLAEKNEKQSEDEIDASDDTDEDGSDSEISALREEANEPLESVLERYGGEDALPTNIKVTIFP
;
A
#
# COMPACT_ATOMS: atom_id res chain seq x y z
N MET A 1 15.66 -5.74 14.31
CA MET A 1 15.47 -6.39 12.98
C MET A 1 14.90 -5.30 12.08
N GLY A 2 15.46 -5.07 10.89
CA GLY A 2 15.05 -3.94 10.02
C GLY A 2 13.72 -4.19 9.29
N ALA A 3 13.34 -3.24 8.42
CA ALA A 3 12.11 -3.20 7.61
C ALA A 3 11.78 -4.41 6.68
N TYR A 4 12.58 -5.48 6.73
CA TYR A 4 12.46 -6.63 5.84
C TYR A 4 12.24 -7.94 6.58
N MET A 5 11.37 -8.78 5.99
CA MET A 5 11.17 -10.16 6.41
C MET A 5 12.36 -11.05 5.99
N ALA A 6 12.53 -12.17 6.68
CA ALA A 6 13.53 -13.19 6.30
C ALA A 6 13.23 -13.85 4.94
N ARG A 7 11.98 -13.79 4.47
CA ARG A 7 11.51 -14.36 3.21
C ARG A 7 10.39 -13.47 2.66
N PRO A 8 10.25 -13.33 1.34
CA PRO A 8 9.18 -12.52 0.77
C PRO A 8 7.83 -13.22 0.92
N SER A 9 6.80 -12.47 1.27
CA SER A 9 5.43 -12.89 1.06
C SER A 9 5.13 -12.84 -0.44
N THR A 10 4.88 -14.01 -1.03
CA THR A 10 4.62 -14.18 -2.46
C THR A 10 3.13 -14.37 -2.78
N GLU A 11 2.27 -14.27 -1.76
CA GLU A 11 0.82 -14.30 -1.94
C GLU A 11 0.38 -13.10 -2.78
N LYS A 12 -0.42 -13.38 -3.80
CA LYS A 12 -0.98 -12.38 -4.70
C LYS A 12 -2.45 -12.20 -4.40
N ASN A 13 -2.85 -10.97 -4.12
CA ASN A 13 -4.25 -10.58 -4.17
C ASN A 13 -4.52 -10.05 -5.57
N SER A 14 -5.22 -10.84 -6.39
CA SER A 14 -5.51 -10.51 -7.78
C SER A 14 -7.01 -10.43 -8.00
N ASP A 15 -7.44 -9.45 -8.78
CA ASP A 15 -8.82 -9.31 -9.25
C ASP A 15 -8.83 -8.92 -10.72
N SER A 16 -9.94 -9.17 -11.40
CA SER A 16 -10.11 -8.82 -12.81
C SER A 16 -11.58 -8.70 -13.15
N GLY A 17 -11.88 -7.88 -14.14
CA GLY A 17 -13.25 -7.70 -14.60
C GLY A 17 -13.34 -6.99 -15.93
N PHE A 18 -14.57 -6.79 -16.38
CA PHE A 18 -14.85 -6.12 -17.64
C PHE A 18 -16.23 -5.44 -17.58
N THR A 19 -16.39 -4.44 -18.43
CA THR A 19 -17.66 -3.78 -18.77
C THR A 19 -17.83 -3.81 -20.29
N ASP A 20 -18.87 -3.15 -20.79
CA ASP A 20 -19.10 -3.02 -22.23
C ASP A 20 -18.00 -2.23 -22.96
N TRP A 21 -17.19 -1.43 -22.24
CA TRP A 21 -16.17 -0.57 -22.85
C TRP A 21 -14.74 -0.79 -22.37
N ILE A 22 -14.51 -1.41 -21.21
CA ILE A 22 -13.16 -1.67 -20.68
C ILE A 22 -13.01 -3.08 -20.11
N THR A 23 -11.78 -3.56 -20.06
CA THR A 23 -11.37 -4.77 -19.33
C THR A 23 -10.18 -4.41 -18.46
N TYR A 24 -10.14 -4.93 -17.23
CA TYR A 24 -9.06 -4.64 -16.29
C TYR A 24 -8.60 -5.90 -15.56
N GLY A 25 -7.37 -5.83 -15.06
CA GLY A 25 -6.79 -6.79 -14.13
C GLY A 25 -5.88 -6.05 -13.17
N VAL A 26 -5.88 -6.48 -11.91
CA VAL A 26 -5.08 -5.92 -10.84
C VAL A 26 -4.44 -7.05 -10.03
N SER A 27 -3.24 -6.81 -9.51
CA SER A 27 -2.61 -7.70 -8.56
C SER A 27 -1.73 -6.90 -7.61
N SER A 28 -1.82 -7.20 -6.31
CA SER A 28 -0.89 -6.70 -5.29
C SER A 28 -0.17 -7.86 -4.60
N MET A 29 1.02 -7.59 -4.08
CA MET A 29 1.86 -8.55 -3.37
C MET A 29 2.74 -7.79 -2.38
N GLN A 30 2.87 -8.27 -1.16
CA GLN A 30 3.64 -7.59 -0.10
C GLN A 30 5.16 -7.68 -0.32
N GLY A 31 5.64 -8.81 -0.84
CA GLY A 31 7.07 -9.01 -1.07
C GLY A 31 7.86 -9.07 0.23
N TRP A 32 9.01 -8.39 0.27
CA TRP A 32 9.97 -8.45 1.38
C TRP A 32 9.63 -7.54 2.56
N ARG A 33 8.70 -6.60 2.38
CA ARG A 33 8.35 -5.62 3.42
C ARG A 33 7.63 -6.30 4.57
N MET A 34 7.82 -5.77 5.78
CA MET A 34 7.12 -6.26 6.98
C MET A 34 5.60 -6.08 6.89
N GLN A 35 5.14 -5.05 6.17
CA GLN A 35 3.73 -4.72 6.02
C GLN A 35 3.41 -4.39 4.56
N GLN A 36 2.18 -4.69 4.14
CA GLN A 36 1.63 -4.18 2.89
C GLN A 36 0.99 -2.81 3.13
N GLU A 37 1.63 -1.76 2.62
CA GLU A 37 1.18 -0.38 2.78
C GLU A 37 0.36 0.10 1.57
N ASP A 38 0.38 -0.66 0.47
CA ASP A 38 -0.36 -0.33 -0.76
C ASP A 38 -1.87 -0.52 -0.62
N ALA A 39 -2.62 0.32 -1.31
CA ALA A 39 -4.04 0.15 -1.57
C ALA A 39 -4.38 0.50 -3.03
N HIS A 40 -5.57 0.14 -3.52
CA HIS A 40 -5.99 0.47 -4.88
C HIS A 40 -7.51 0.57 -5.03
N ASN A 41 -7.97 1.24 -6.10
CA ASN A 41 -9.35 1.18 -6.59
C ASN A 41 -9.39 0.57 -7.99
N CYS A 42 -10.39 -0.26 -8.24
CA CYS A 42 -10.76 -0.75 -9.56
C CYS A 42 -12.27 -0.58 -9.73
N GLU A 43 -12.69 0.60 -10.18
CA GLU A 43 -14.09 0.98 -10.35
C GLU A 43 -14.40 1.20 -11.83
N PRO A 44 -14.64 0.12 -12.59
CA PRO A 44 -14.84 0.22 -14.03
C PRO A 44 -16.15 0.93 -14.41
N GLU A 45 -17.14 0.93 -13.50
CA GLU A 45 -18.40 1.67 -13.60
C GLU A 45 -18.45 2.80 -12.57
N PHE A 46 -17.36 3.57 -12.44
CA PHE A 46 -17.26 4.66 -11.46
C PHE A 46 -18.39 5.68 -11.61
N ASP A 47 -18.62 6.21 -12.82
CA ASP A 47 -19.75 7.09 -13.11
C ASP A 47 -20.32 6.76 -14.50
N PRO A 48 -21.32 5.85 -14.56
CA PRO A 48 -21.93 5.43 -15.83
C PRO A 48 -22.61 6.57 -16.57
N SER A 49 -23.10 7.60 -15.86
CA SER A 49 -23.77 8.75 -16.49
C SER A 49 -22.80 9.59 -17.33
N ARG A 50 -21.51 9.53 -16.98
CA ARG A 50 -20.41 10.21 -17.66
C ARG A 50 -19.52 9.26 -18.47
N PHE A 51 -19.87 7.97 -18.56
CA PHE A 51 -19.01 6.93 -19.13
C PHE A 51 -17.58 6.95 -18.54
N ALA A 52 -17.47 7.15 -17.23
CA ALA A 52 -16.19 7.26 -16.54
C ALA A 52 -15.89 6.03 -15.69
N SER A 53 -14.61 5.65 -15.69
CA SER A 53 -14.03 4.58 -14.90
C SER A 53 -12.91 5.14 -14.04
N LEU A 54 -12.72 4.65 -12.82
CA LEU A 54 -11.69 5.09 -11.90
C LEU A 54 -10.77 3.92 -11.53
N PHE A 55 -9.47 4.13 -11.73
CA PHE A 55 -8.41 3.22 -11.31
C PHE A 55 -7.35 4.03 -10.58
N ALA A 56 -6.90 3.55 -9.43
CA ALA A 56 -5.90 4.23 -8.63
C ALA A 56 -5.05 3.22 -7.86
N VAL A 57 -3.78 3.55 -7.65
CA VAL A 57 -2.85 2.84 -6.77
C VAL A 57 -2.31 3.86 -5.79
N TYR A 58 -2.31 3.51 -4.51
CA TYR A 58 -1.83 4.33 -3.42
C TYR A 58 -0.70 3.57 -2.75
N ASP A 59 0.52 4.09 -2.85
CA ASP A 59 1.74 3.55 -2.23
C ASP A 59 1.92 4.23 -0.87
N GLY A 60 1.65 3.48 0.20
CA GLY A 60 1.79 3.98 1.57
C GLY A 60 3.26 3.97 2.02
N HIS A 61 3.61 4.86 2.95
CA HIS A 61 4.97 4.88 3.52
C HIS A 61 4.92 5.25 5.00
N GLY A 62 5.37 4.33 5.86
CA GLY A 62 5.38 4.52 7.32
C GLY A 62 4.01 4.31 7.96
N GLY A 63 3.12 3.57 7.29
CA GLY A 63 1.72 3.39 7.62
C GLY A 63 0.86 3.12 6.38
N SER A 64 -0.17 2.28 6.54
CA SER A 64 -1.13 1.96 5.46
C SER A 64 -2.41 2.79 5.55
N GLU A 65 -2.62 3.51 6.65
CA GLU A 65 -3.88 4.16 6.99
C GLU A 65 -4.31 5.22 5.99
N VAL A 66 -3.38 6.05 5.50
CA VAL A 66 -3.70 7.08 4.50
C VAL A 66 -3.97 6.44 3.14
N ALA A 67 -3.17 5.45 2.71
CA ALA A 67 -3.40 4.72 1.46
C ALA A 67 -4.78 4.02 1.46
N ARG A 68 -5.13 3.35 2.56
CA ARG A 68 -6.44 2.71 2.75
C ARG A 68 -7.57 3.74 2.83
N TYR A 69 -7.33 4.88 3.46
CA TYR A 69 -8.29 5.99 3.51
C TYR A 69 -8.56 6.56 2.11
N CYS A 70 -7.51 6.77 1.31
CA CYS A 70 -7.65 7.16 -0.10
C CYS A 70 -8.53 6.16 -0.85
N ALA A 71 -8.23 4.85 -0.75
CA ALA A 71 -9.00 3.82 -1.44
C ALA A 71 -10.49 3.79 -1.04
N ALA A 72 -10.80 4.08 0.23
CA ALA A 72 -12.16 4.04 0.75
C ALA A 72 -12.97 5.32 0.46
N TYR A 73 -12.33 6.49 0.46
CA TYR A 73 -13.06 7.78 0.49
C TYR A 73 -12.79 8.70 -0.71
N LEU A 74 -11.62 8.60 -1.36
CA LEU A 74 -11.29 9.46 -2.50
C LEU A 74 -12.31 9.35 -3.67
N PRO A 75 -12.81 8.15 -4.05
CA PRO A 75 -13.80 8.02 -5.13
C PRO A 75 -15.10 8.79 -4.85
N ALA A 76 -15.62 8.68 -3.63
CA ALA A 76 -16.82 9.38 -3.21
C ALA A 76 -16.58 10.89 -3.06
N PHE A 77 -15.41 11.28 -2.56
CA PHE A 77 -15.01 12.68 -2.44
C PHE A 77 -14.96 13.37 -3.81
N LEU A 78 -14.35 12.71 -4.80
CA LEU A 78 -14.31 13.19 -6.19
C LEU A 78 -15.71 13.48 -6.74
N LYS A 79 -16.67 12.57 -6.58
CA LYS A 79 -18.06 12.78 -7.06
C LYS A 79 -18.77 13.96 -6.39
N ASN A 80 -18.38 14.29 -5.16
CA ASN A 80 -19.00 15.35 -4.36
C ASN A 80 -18.34 16.72 -4.56
N LEU A 81 -17.22 16.81 -5.29
CA LEU A 81 -16.59 18.08 -5.59
C LEU A 81 -17.51 18.95 -6.45
N PRO A 82 -17.67 20.25 -6.12
CA PRO A 82 -18.41 21.18 -6.97
C PRO A 82 -17.82 21.27 -8.38
N THR A 83 -16.49 21.15 -8.50
CA THR A 83 -15.78 21.15 -9.77
C THR A 83 -16.02 19.89 -10.58
N TYR A 84 -16.42 18.75 -9.98
CA TYR A 84 -16.66 17.52 -10.74
C TYR A 84 -17.74 17.70 -11.81
N ALA A 85 -18.69 18.61 -11.60
CA ALA A 85 -19.71 18.96 -12.59
C ALA A 85 -19.14 19.67 -13.84
N THR A 86 -17.94 20.24 -13.78
CA THR A 86 -17.28 20.87 -14.94
C THR A 86 -16.70 19.81 -15.88
N ASP A 87 -16.36 20.23 -17.10
CA ASP A 87 -15.72 19.39 -18.12
C ASP A 87 -14.20 19.66 -18.20
N ASP A 88 -13.60 20.01 -17.06
CA ASP A 88 -12.15 20.23 -16.92
C ASP A 88 -11.54 19.23 -15.92
N PRO A 89 -11.11 18.04 -16.39
CA PRO A 89 -10.53 17.02 -15.52
C PRO A 89 -9.26 17.49 -14.80
N ALA A 90 -8.49 18.40 -15.39
CA ALA A 90 -7.23 18.86 -14.79
C ALA A 90 -7.51 19.71 -13.55
N GLU A 91 -8.50 20.59 -13.61
CA GLU A 91 -8.91 21.39 -12.46
C GLU A 91 -9.59 20.55 -11.39
N VAL A 92 -10.45 19.62 -11.80
CA VAL A 92 -11.11 18.67 -10.90
C VAL A 92 -10.11 17.87 -10.08
N LEU A 93 -9.09 17.29 -10.74
CA LEU A 93 -8.09 16.49 -10.06
C LEU A 93 -7.19 17.33 -9.15
N LYS A 94 -6.80 18.55 -9.56
CA LYS A 94 -6.06 19.45 -8.67
C LYS A 94 -6.83 19.76 -7.40
N GLN A 95 -8.09 20.17 -7.56
CA GLN A 95 -8.96 20.50 -6.43
C GLN A 95 -9.20 19.27 -5.54
N LEU A 96 -9.42 18.09 -6.13
CA LEU A 96 -9.55 16.82 -5.42
C LEU A 96 -8.39 16.59 -4.47
N PHE A 97 -7.15 16.60 -4.98
CA PHE A 97 -6.00 16.28 -4.14
C PHE A 97 -5.75 17.33 -3.06
N VAL A 98 -5.93 18.63 -3.36
CA VAL A 98 -5.76 19.70 -2.38
C VAL A 98 -6.80 19.62 -1.27
N ASP A 99 -8.08 19.49 -1.60
CA ASP A 99 -9.16 19.47 -0.60
C ASP A 99 -9.17 18.16 0.19
N PHE A 100 -8.87 17.03 -0.47
CA PHE A 100 -8.79 15.74 0.21
C PHE A 100 -7.63 15.73 1.20
N ASP A 101 -6.45 16.23 0.83
CA ASP A 101 -5.30 16.36 1.72
C ASP A 101 -5.59 17.29 2.90
N ALA A 102 -6.22 18.45 2.64
CA ALA A 102 -6.66 19.35 3.69
C ALA A 102 -7.68 18.72 4.66
N SER A 103 -8.44 17.72 4.21
CA SER A 103 -9.35 16.97 5.08
C SER A 103 -8.64 16.04 6.06
N LEU A 104 -7.42 15.57 5.75
CA LEU A 104 -6.69 14.59 6.56
C LEU A 104 -6.35 15.10 7.95
N VAL A 105 -6.22 16.41 8.12
CA VAL A 105 -5.89 17.06 9.40
C VAL A 105 -7.12 17.46 10.22
N THR A 106 -8.33 17.20 9.72
CA THR A 106 -9.56 17.43 10.49
C THR A 106 -9.68 16.44 11.64
N PRO A 107 -10.22 16.85 12.81
CA PRO A 107 -10.34 15.96 13.97
C PRO A 107 -11.08 14.65 13.67
N GLU A 108 -12.10 14.71 12.82
CA GLU A 108 -12.92 13.57 12.43
C GLU A 108 -12.11 12.55 11.60
N VAL A 109 -11.34 13.04 10.63
CA VAL A 109 -10.51 12.17 9.78
C VAL A 109 -9.30 11.63 10.55
N CYS A 110 -8.67 12.44 11.39
CA CYS A 110 -7.60 11.97 12.28
C CYS A 110 -8.03 10.81 13.19
N GLN A 111 -9.26 10.86 13.74
CA GLN A 111 -9.81 9.75 14.54
C GLN A 111 -10.00 8.49 13.70
N LEU A 112 -10.51 8.65 12.48
CA LEU A 112 -10.68 7.52 11.57
C LEU A 112 -9.34 6.90 11.17
N LEU A 113 -8.34 7.71 10.82
CA LEU A 113 -6.99 7.25 10.49
C LEU A 113 -6.36 6.47 11.65
N HIS A 114 -6.55 6.95 12.90
CA HIS A 114 -6.16 6.20 14.08
C HIS A 114 -6.83 4.82 14.14
N ILE A 115 -8.15 4.75 13.94
CA ILE A 115 -8.87 3.46 13.96
C ILE A 115 -8.33 2.52 12.88
N VAL A 116 -8.10 3.02 11.65
CA VAL A 116 -7.55 2.22 10.54
C VAL A 116 -6.14 1.71 10.88
N ALA A 117 -5.31 2.54 11.50
CA ALA A 117 -3.96 2.14 11.95
C ALA A 117 -4.02 1.07 13.06
N PHE A 118 -4.93 1.21 14.03
CA PHE A 118 -5.11 0.22 15.10
C PHE A 118 -5.69 -1.10 14.60
N ASP A 119 -6.65 -1.09 13.69
CA ASP A 119 -7.17 -2.31 13.06
C ASP A 119 -6.07 -3.03 12.27
N ALA A 120 -5.22 -2.29 11.56
CA ALA A 120 -4.05 -2.86 10.90
C ALA A 120 -3.09 -3.51 11.90
N ARG A 121 -2.79 -2.83 13.02
CA ARG A 121 -1.93 -3.36 14.11
C ARG A 121 -2.54 -4.57 14.81
N ALA A 122 -3.84 -4.59 15.08
CA ALA A 122 -4.53 -5.70 15.71
C ALA A 122 -4.55 -6.96 14.80
N ILE A 123 -4.75 -6.77 13.50
CA ILE A 123 -4.59 -7.84 12.51
C ILE A 123 -3.14 -8.35 12.52
N LEU A 124 -2.15 -7.46 12.57
CA LEU A 124 -0.73 -7.81 12.62
C LEU A 124 -0.38 -8.64 13.88
N HIS A 125 -0.84 -8.21 15.06
CA HIS A 125 -0.65 -8.97 16.30
C HIS A 125 -1.25 -10.37 16.20
N SER A 126 -2.46 -10.50 15.65
CA SER A 126 -3.12 -11.79 15.45
C SER A 126 -2.42 -12.70 14.43
N LEU A 127 -1.71 -12.12 13.46
CA LEU A 127 -0.91 -12.84 12.46
C LEU A 127 0.44 -13.25 13.02
N ALA A 128 1.08 -12.41 13.84
CA ALA A 128 2.32 -12.73 14.56
C ALA A 128 2.12 -13.93 15.51
N GLU A 129 1.06 -13.90 16.33
CA GLU A 129 0.71 -15.02 17.23
C GLU A 129 0.40 -16.34 16.48
N LYS A 130 -0.10 -16.26 15.23
CA LYS A 130 -0.34 -17.43 14.40
C LYS A 130 0.95 -18.01 13.80
N ASN A 131 1.91 -17.16 13.49
CA ASN A 131 3.23 -17.58 12.99
C ASN A 131 4.09 -18.18 14.12
N GLU A 132 3.96 -17.70 15.36
CA GLU A 132 4.68 -18.26 16.51
C GLU A 132 4.19 -19.66 16.93
N LYS A 133 2.93 -20.02 16.64
CA LYS A 133 2.41 -21.38 16.91
C LYS A 133 2.96 -22.47 15.96
N GLN A 134 3.87 -22.14 15.05
CA GLN A 134 4.64 -23.12 14.27
C GLN A 134 6.11 -23.25 14.68
N SER A 135 6.55 -22.54 15.71
CA SER A 135 7.87 -22.72 16.32
C SER A 135 7.77 -22.46 17.82
N GLU A 136 7.53 -23.50 18.59
CA GLU A 136 7.84 -23.50 20.02
C GLU A 136 9.35 -23.24 20.16
N ASP A 137 9.72 -22.05 20.64
CA ASP A 137 10.48 -21.88 21.88
C ASP A 137 10.56 -20.39 22.27
N GLU A 138 10.39 -20.17 23.57
CA GLU A 138 10.33 -18.93 24.37
C GLU A 138 11.15 -17.73 23.84
N ILE A 139 10.62 -16.50 24.01
CA ILE A 139 11.22 -15.44 24.84
C ILE A 139 10.21 -14.33 25.16
N ASP A 140 10.16 -14.06 26.46
CA ASP A 140 9.81 -12.90 27.28
C ASP A 140 9.23 -11.63 26.63
N ALA A 141 8.15 -11.17 27.26
CA ALA A 141 7.46 -9.92 26.98
C ALA A 141 8.24 -8.74 27.56
N SER A 142 8.66 -7.79 26.73
CA SER A 142 8.96 -6.44 27.17
C SER A 142 8.22 -5.40 26.32
N ASP A 143 7.38 -4.68 27.04
CA ASP A 143 6.83 -3.35 26.77
C ASP A 143 7.84 -2.43 26.07
N ASP A 144 7.60 -2.06 24.81
CA ASP A 144 8.33 -0.98 24.15
C ASP A 144 7.33 -0.07 23.41
N THR A 145 7.17 1.12 23.97
CA THR A 145 6.60 2.29 23.32
C THR A 145 7.56 2.78 22.24
N ASP A 146 7.41 2.31 21.01
CA ASP A 146 8.21 2.79 19.88
C ASP A 146 7.58 4.05 19.25
N GLU A 147 7.82 5.19 19.90
CA GLU A 147 8.06 6.44 19.18
C GLU A 147 9.43 6.32 18.47
N ASP A 148 9.46 6.74 17.20
CA ASP A 148 10.64 6.89 16.35
C ASP A 148 11.31 5.60 15.86
N GLY A 149 11.04 5.23 14.60
CA GLY A 149 11.96 4.38 13.84
C GLY A 149 13.36 4.98 13.93
N SER A 150 14.30 4.25 14.55
CA SER A 150 15.61 4.80 14.90
C SER A 150 16.25 5.53 13.71
N ASP A 151 16.93 6.65 13.94
CA ASP A 151 17.65 7.40 12.88
C ASP A 151 18.56 6.50 12.01
N SER A 152 19.01 5.38 12.58
CA SER A 152 19.77 4.33 11.90
C SER A 152 18.97 3.61 10.81
N GLU A 153 17.69 3.34 11.02
CA GLU A 153 16.84 2.64 10.07
C GLU A 153 16.45 3.53 8.88
N ILE A 154 16.07 4.79 9.16
CA ILE A 154 15.79 5.79 8.11
C ILE A 154 17.04 6.06 7.27
N SER A 155 18.22 6.10 7.89
CA SER A 155 19.49 6.27 7.19
C SER A 155 19.82 5.08 6.30
N ALA A 156 19.61 3.85 6.79
CA ALA A 156 19.84 2.64 6.02
C ALA A 156 18.94 2.56 4.77
N LEU A 157 17.66 2.95 4.89
CA LEU A 157 16.73 3.00 3.76
C LEU A 157 17.14 4.05 2.71
N ARG A 158 17.67 5.21 3.15
CA ARG A 158 18.21 6.23 2.24
C ARG A 158 19.47 5.79 1.52
N GLU A 159 20.35 5.05 2.20
CA GLU A 159 21.55 4.50 1.57
C GLU A 159 21.18 3.46 0.51
N GLU A 160 20.27 2.53 0.84
CA GLU A 160 19.77 1.51 -0.08
C GLU A 160 19.11 2.12 -1.33
N ALA A 161 18.30 3.18 -1.16
CA ALA A 161 17.64 3.87 -2.28
C ALA A 161 18.62 4.53 -3.27
N ASN A 162 19.86 4.80 -2.85
CA ASN A 162 20.89 5.40 -3.68
C ASN A 162 21.85 4.36 -4.30
N GLU A 163 21.63 3.07 -4.05
CA GLU A 163 22.46 2.01 -4.59
C GLU A 163 21.96 1.46 -5.92
N PRO A 164 22.88 0.96 -6.78
CA PRO A 164 22.50 0.25 -7.98
C PRO A 164 21.76 -1.05 -7.63
N LEU A 165 20.74 -1.36 -8.42
CA LEU A 165 19.83 -2.49 -8.17
C LEU A 165 20.59 -3.82 -8.02
N GLU A 166 21.68 -4.02 -8.76
CA GLU A 166 22.53 -5.20 -8.69
C GLU A 166 23.17 -5.37 -7.29
N SER A 167 23.59 -4.28 -6.65
CA SER A 167 24.17 -4.28 -5.29
C SER A 167 23.12 -4.65 -4.24
N VAL A 168 21.92 -4.10 -4.39
CA VAL A 168 20.79 -4.42 -3.51
C VAL A 168 20.43 -5.91 -3.66
N LEU A 169 20.32 -6.40 -4.89
CA LEU A 169 19.99 -7.81 -5.16
C LEU A 169 21.03 -8.77 -4.55
N GLU A 170 22.33 -8.48 -4.65
CA GLU A 170 23.38 -9.34 -4.06
C GLU A 170 23.23 -9.49 -2.54
N ARG A 171 22.85 -8.43 -1.82
CA ARG A 171 22.63 -8.50 -0.36
C ARG A 171 21.51 -9.46 0.04
N TYR A 172 20.49 -9.56 -0.81
CA TYR A 172 19.28 -10.33 -0.53
C TYR A 172 19.25 -11.69 -1.25
N GLY A 173 20.39 -12.17 -1.76
CA GLY A 173 20.52 -13.52 -2.33
C GLY A 173 20.55 -13.59 -3.86
N GLY A 174 20.81 -12.46 -4.53
CA GLY A 174 20.99 -12.35 -5.98
C GLY A 174 19.72 -12.65 -6.78
N GLU A 175 19.88 -12.93 -8.08
CA GLU A 175 18.77 -13.32 -8.96
C GLU A 175 18.06 -14.61 -8.50
N ASP A 176 18.70 -15.41 -7.65
CA ASP A 176 18.12 -16.65 -7.10
C ASP A 176 17.11 -16.42 -5.99
N ALA A 177 17.12 -15.24 -5.36
CA ALA A 177 16.08 -14.81 -4.44
C ALA A 177 14.83 -14.27 -5.15
N LEU A 178 14.91 -14.04 -6.48
CA LEU A 178 13.76 -13.63 -7.28
C LEU A 178 12.83 -14.82 -7.53
N PRO A 179 11.51 -14.65 -7.37
CA PRO A 179 10.56 -15.71 -7.61
C PRO A 179 10.60 -16.14 -9.09
N THR A 180 10.54 -17.45 -9.34
CA THR A 180 10.81 -18.12 -10.63
C THR A 180 10.05 -17.56 -11.83
N ASN A 181 8.92 -16.90 -11.60
CA ASN A 181 8.09 -16.22 -12.59
C ASN A 181 8.67 -14.91 -13.14
N ILE A 182 9.73 -14.35 -12.54
CA ILE A 182 10.45 -13.17 -13.05
C ILE A 182 11.65 -13.57 -13.93
N LYS A 183 12.20 -14.79 -13.72
CA LYS A 183 13.34 -15.32 -14.48
C LYS A 183 13.03 -15.61 -15.97
N VAL A 184 11.77 -15.48 -16.40
CA VAL A 184 11.34 -15.77 -17.77
C VAL A 184 10.62 -14.56 -18.36
N THR A 185 11.39 -13.56 -18.77
CA THR A 185 10.94 -12.60 -19.78
C THR A 185 12.14 -12.04 -20.55
N ILE A 186 12.73 -12.90 -21.38
CA ILE A 186 13.34 -12.46 -22.64
C ILE A 186 12.48 -13.08 -23.72
N PHE A 187 11.48 -12.33 -24.21
CA PHE A 187 10.82 -12.70 -25.46
C PHE A 187 11.78 -12.37 -26.62
N PRO A 188 11.81 -13.20 -27.68
CA PRO A 188 12.55 -12.92 -28.91
C PRO A 188 11.98 -11.73 -29.70
#